data_AF-A0A0S8JZT4-F1
#
_entry.id   AF-A0A0S8JZT4-F1
#
_cell.length_a   1.000
_cell.length_b   1.000
_cell.length_c   1.000
_cell.angle_alpha   90.00
_cell.angle_beta   90.00
_cell.angle_gamma   90.00
#
_symmetry.space_group_name_H-M   'P 1'
#
loop_
_entity.id
_entity.type
_entity.pdbx_description
1 polymer ?
#
loop_
_entity_poly.entity_id
_entity_poly.type
_entity_poly.pdbx_seq_one_letter_code
_entity_poly.pdbx_strand_id
1 'polypeptide(L)'
;MSDLGFKLMVFIYWVVDLFYSPEKRLEALKIRPGVALLDYGCGPGRYLKGFCSAVGKNGKVYAADIHELALHYSKKRMEKHG
;
A
#
# COMPACT_ATOMS: atom_id res chain seq x y z
N MET A 1 -12.01 -10.91 7.75
CA MET A 1 -10.83 -11.79 7.81
C MET A 1 -10.39 -11.87 9.26
N SER A 2 -9.99 -13.04 9.75
CA SER A 2 -9.44 -13.16 11.11
C SER A 2 -8.03 -12.57 11.18
N ASP A 3 -7.61 -12.12 12.36
CA ASP A 3 -6.28 -11.54 12.58
C ASP A 3 -5.13 -12.48 12.21
N LEU A 4 -5.29 -13.77 12.52
CA LEU A 4 -4.30 -14.79 12.16
C LEU A 4 -4.21 -14.94 10.64
N GLY A 5 -5.36 -14.96 9.96
CA GLY A 5 -5.42 -14.98 8.50
C GLY A 5 -4.73 -13.74 7.92
N PHE A 6 -5.03 -12.55 8.46
CA PHE A 6 -4.41 -11.30 8.03
C PHE A 6 -2.89 -11.36 8.16
N LYS A 7 -2.36 -11.76 9.32
CA LYS A 7 -0.91 -11.88 9.55
C LYS A 7 -0.25 -12.89 8.60
N LEU A 8 -0.90 -14.03 8.34
CA LEU A 8 -0.40 -15.00 7.36
C LEU A 8 -0.34 -14.41 5.95
N MET A 9 -1.37 -13.67 5.54
CA MET A 9 -1.39 -12.98 4.25
C MET A 9 -0.30 -11.92 4.13
N VAL A 10 -0.03 -11.15 5.20
CA VAL A 10 1.11 -10.22 5.25
C VAL A 10 2.44 -10.95 5.06
N PHE A 11 2.62 -12.09 5.72
CA PHE A 11 3.83 -12.91 5.55
C PHE A 11 3.98 -13.44 4.12
N ILE A 12 2.90 -13.95 3.53
CA ILE A 12 2.91 -14.41 2.13
C ILE A 12 3.27 -13.26 1.18
N TYR A 13 2.69 -12.07 1.37
CA TYR A 13 3.05 -10.91 0.56
C TYR A 13 4.51 -10.54 0.69
N TRP A 14 5.07 -10.60 1.91
CA TRP A 14 6.50 -10.38 2.11
C TRP A 14 7.35 -11.39 1.34
N VAL A 15 6.99 -12.69 1.35
CA VAL A 15 7.70 -13.71 0.55
C VAL A 15 7.56 -13.42 -0.95
N VAL A 16 6.36 -13.09 -1.43
CA VAL A 16 6.12 -12.78 -2.85
C VAL A 16 6.91 -11.54 -3.28
N ASP A 17 7.00 -10.52 -2.43
CA ASP A 17 7.75 -9.28 -2.69
C ASP A 17 9.27 -9.55 -2.88
N LEU A 18 9.81 -10.66 -2.38
CA LEU A 18 11.20 -11.06 -2.63
C LEU A 18 11.44 -11.51 -4.08
N PHE A 19 10.42 -12.06 -4.73
CA PHE A 19 10.51 -12.57 -6.09
C PHE A 19 9.88 -11.63 -7.14
N TYR A 20 8.92 -10.81 -6.73
CA TYR A 20 8.16 -9.95 -7.62
C TYR A 20 7.98 -8.55 -7.04
N SER A 21 8.45 -7.54 -7.77
CA SER A 21 8.29 -6.13 -7.40
C SER A 21 6.85 -5.65 -7.65
N PRO A 22 6.13 -5.18 -6.61
CA PRO A 22 4.80 -4.59 -6.77
C PRO A 22 4.82 -3.30 -7.60
N GLU A 23 5.95 -2.62 -7.70
CA GLU A 23 6.15 -1.37 -8.45
C GLU A 23 5.89 -1.54 -9.95
N LYS A 24 6.21 -2.69 -10.53
CA LYS A 24 5.92 -2.95 -11.96
C LYS A 24 4.41 -2.91 -12.27
N ARG A 25 3.56 -3.25 -11.29
CA ARG A 25 2.10 -3.18 -11.46
C ARG A 25 1.59 -1.75 -11.39
N LEU A 26 2.28 -0.86 -10.67
CA LEU A 26 1.94 0.56 -10.59
C LEU A 26 2.14 1.29 -11.91
N GLU A 27 3.14 0.90 -12.71
CA GLU A 27 3.40 1.51 -14.03
C GLU A 27 2.21 1.37 -14.98
N ALA A 28 1.50 0.24 -14.92
CA ALA A 28 0.32 -0.01 -15.74
C ALA A 28 -0.86 0.93 -15.41
N LEU A 29 -0.92 1.48 -14.19
CA LEU A 29 -2.01 2.35 -13.73
C LEU A 29 -1.91 3.78 -14.28
N LYS A 30 -0.76 4.17 -14.87
CA LYS A 30 -0.53 5.49 -15.48
C LYS A 30 -1.00 6.66 -14.61
N ILE A 31 -0.69 6.59 -13.31
CA ILE A 31 -1.09 7.58 -12.32
C ILE A 31 -0.46 8.93 -12.66
N ARG A 32 -1.28 9.98 -12.72
CA ARG A 32 -0.82 11.34 -13.03
C ARG A 32 -0.32 12.02 -11.76
N PRO A 33 0.77 12.80 -11.83
CA PRO A 33 1.19 13.65 -10.71
C PRO A 33 0.11 14.66 -10.32
N GLY A 34 0.04 15.02 -9.04
CA GLY A 34 -0.87 16.01 -8.48
C GLY A 34 -2.30 15.52 -8.18
N VAL A 35 -2.63 14.27 -8.49
CA VAL A 35 -3.97 13.74 -8.24
C VAL A 35 -4.19 13.33 -6.78
N ALA A 36 -5.46 13.31 -6.37
CA ALA A 36 -5.90 12.58 -5.19
C ALA A 36 -6.20 11.12 -5.58
N LEU A 37 -5.56 10.16 -4.89
CA LEU A 37 -5.70 8.73 -5.13
C LEU A 37 -6.25 8.04 -3.87
N LEU A 38 -7.21 7.14 -4.05
CA LEU A 38 -7.74 6.27 -2.99
C LEU A 38 -7.29 4.82 -3.22
N ASP A 39 -6.54 4.27 -2.27
CA ASP A 39 -6.21 2.85 -2.18
C ASP A 39 -7.24 2.18 -1.27
N TYR A 40 -8.28 1.61 -1.87
CA TYR A 40 -9.38 0.95 -1.17
C TYR A 40 -9.07 -0.53 -0.95
N GLY A 41 -9.14 -0.97 0.31
CA GLY A 41 -8.61 -2.28 0.72
C GLY A 41 -7.09 -2.28 0.72
N CYS A 42 -6.47 -1.24 1.27
CA CYS A 42 -5.02 -1.04 1.21
C CYS A 42 -4.20 -2.15 1.91
N GLY A 43 -4.84 -2.98 2.75
CA GLY A 43 -4.20 -4.04 3.50
C GLY A 43 -3.01 -3.50 4.32
N PRO A 44 -1.86 -4.19 4.34
CA PRO A 44 -0.66 -3.72 5.04
C PRO A 44 0.06 -2.56 4.33
N GLY A 45 -0.59 -1.86 3.40
CA GLY A 45 -0.05 -0.72 2.68
C GLY A 45 1.03 -1.08 1.67
N ARG A 46 0.90 -2.21 0.96
CA ARG A 46 1.93 -2.74 0.04
C ARG A 46 2.28 -1.78 -1.10
N TYR A 47 1.29 -1.04 -1.62
CA TYR A 47 1.46 -0.14 -2.77
C TYR A 47 1.59 1.34 -2.39
N LEU A 48 1.37 1.71 -1.11
CA LEU A 48 1.27 3.11 -0.68
C LEU A 48 2.51 3.93 -1.01
N LYS A 49 3.70 3.36 -0.85
CA LYS A 49 4.95 4.04 -1.23
C LYS A 49 4.98 4.38 -2.72
N GLY A 50 4.65 3.41 -3.57
CA GLY A 50 4.60 3.61 -5.01
C GLY A 50 3.54 4.64 -5.40
N PHE A 51 2.37 4.61 -4.77
CA PHE A 51 1.33 5.62 -4.99
C PHE A 51 1.79 7.02 -4.58
N CYS A 52 2.41 7.18 -3.40
CA CYS A 52 2.94 8.47 -2.95
C CYS A 52 3.99 9.01 -3.91
N SER A 53 4.91 8.16 -4.39
CA SER A 53 5.90 8.54 -5.40
C SER A 53 5.25 8.94 -6.73
N ALA A 54 4.21 8.23 -7.17
CA ALA A 54 3.54 8.49 -8.44
C ALA A 54 2.71 9.78 -8.44
N VAL A 55 1.96 10.06 -7.37
CA VAL A 55 1.18 11.30 -7.26
C VAL A 55 2.07 12.52 -6.98
N GLY A 56 3.26 12.32 -6.41
CA GLY A 56 4.24 13.38 -6.15
C GLY A 56 3.81 14.38 -5.07
N LYS A 57 4.62 15.43 -4.88
CA LYS A 57 4.49 16.39 -3.76
C LYS A 57 3.16 17.15 -3.71
N ASN A 58 2.54 17.36 -4.86
CA ASN A 58 1.26 18.09 -4.98
C ASN A 58 0.05 17.14 -4.97
N GLY A 59 0.28 15.83 -4.95
CA GLY A 59 -0.76 14.82 -4.90
C GLY A 59 -1.02 14.34 -3.47
N LYS A 60 -2.08 13.55 -3.30
CA LYS A 60 -2.43 12.99 -1.99
C LYS A 60 -2.94 11.56 -2.15
N VAL A 61 -2.47 10.67 -1.29
CA VAL A 61 -2.93 9.28 -1.22
C VAL A 61 -3.76 9.09 0.04
N TYR A 62 -4.95 8.55 -0.12
CA TYR A 62 -5.84 8.11 0.94
C TYR A 62 -5.83 6.59 0.97
N ALA A 63 -5.50 6.01 2.12
CA ALA A 63 -5.52 4.57 2.31
C ALA A 63 -6.74 4.22 3.17
N ALA A 64 -7.60 3.32 2.68
CA ALA A 64 -8.79 2.89 3.40
C ALA A 64 -8.84 1.36 3.46
N ASP A 65 -9.12 0.82 4.63
CA ASP A 65 -9.38 -0.59 4.85
C ASP A 65 -10.36 -0.73 6.01
N ILE A 66 -11.23 -1.74 5.94
CA ILE A 66 -12.20 -2.05 7.01
C ILE A 66 -11.54 -2.76 8.19
N HIS A 67 -10.36 -3.35 7.98
CA HIS A 67 -9.67 -4.13 8.99
C HIS A 67 -8.68 -3.26 9.78
N GLU A 68 -8.88 -3.13 11.08
CA GLU A 68 -8.06 -2.25 11.93
C GLU A 68 -6.56 -2.60 11.90
N LEU A 69 -6.20 -3.89 11.85
CA LEU A 69 -4.80 -4.29 11.72
C LEU A 69 -4.19 -3.84 10.39
N ALA A 70 -4.97 -3.78 9.31
CA ALA A 70 -4.49 -3.26 8.03
C ALA A 70 -4.09 -1.78 8.17
N LEU A 71 -4.94 -0.98 8.80
CA LEU A 71 -4.67 0.43 9.08
C LEU A 71 -3.45 0.61 10.00
N HIS A 72 -3.28 -0.25 11.02
CA HIS A 72 -2.11 -0.21 11.89
C HIS A 72 -0.81 -0.48 11.10
N TYR A 73 -0.80 -1.53 10.26
CA TYR A 73 0.36 -1.89 9.45
C TYR A 73 0.67 -0.83 8.40
N SER A 74 -0.35 -0.33 7.70
CA SER A 74 -0.17 0.70 6.66
C SER A 74 0.37 2.00 7.26
N LYS A 75 -0.14 2.43 8.42
CA LYS A 75 0.39 3.59 9.16
C LYS A 75 1.86 3.38 9.54
N LYS A 76 2.19 2.26 10.20
CA LYS A 76 3.57 1.95 10.61
C LYS A 76 4.54 1.88 9.41
N ARG A 77 4.06 1.38 8.26
CA ARG A 77 4.87 1.34 7.04
C ARG A 77 5.15 2.74 6.51
N MET A 78 4.18 3.64 6.55
CA MET A 78 4.35 5.02 6.10
C MET A 78 5.21 5.86 7.06
N GLU A 79 5.11 5.64 8.38
CA GLU A 79 5.98 6.31 9.37
C GLU A 79 7.47 6.01 9.15
N LYS A 80 7.81 4.80 8.69
CA LYS A 80 9.20 4.44 8.34
C LYS A 80 9.72 5.10 7.06
N HIS A 81 8.84 5.72 6.27
CA HIS A 81 9.15 6.29 4.97
C HIS A 81 8.82 7.79 4.89
N GLY A 82 8.35 8.38 5.99
CA GLY A 82 8.12 9.82 6.14
C GLY A 82 9.41 10.57 6.46
#